data_AF-A0A942K4U1-F1
#
_entry.id   AF-A0A942K4U1-F1
#
_cell.length_a   1.000
_cell.length_b   1.000
_cell.length_c   1.000
_cell.angle_alpha   90.00
_cell.angle_beta   90.00
_cell.angle_gamma   90.00
#
_symmetry.space_group_name_H-M   'P 1'
#
loop_
_entity.id
_entity.type
_entity.pdbx_description
1 polymer ?
#
loop_
_entity_poly.entity_id
_entity_poly.type
_entity_poly.pdbx_seq_one_letter_code
_entity_poly.pdbx_strand_id
1 'polypeptide(L)' 'MSPEQQGILETIARSREASHSLVQRAQIMLSAHAGDNNKVIGQRLALCEETVGF' A
#
# COMPACT_ATOMS: atom_id res chain seq x y z
N MET A 1 -11.83 -5.96 -1.83
CA MET A 1 -11.57 -5.58 -0.42
C MET A 1 -12.89 -5.13 0.18
N SER A 2 -13.22 -5.55 1.40
CA SER A 2 -14.41 -5.03 2.10
C SER A 2 -14.15 -3.62 2.64
N PRO A 3 -15.21 -2.82 2.91
CA PRO A 3 -15.04 -1.49 3.51
C PRO A 3 -14.29 -1.51 4.85
N GLU A 4 -14.51 -2.55 5.66
CA GLU A 4 -13.81 -2.76 6.93
C GLU A 4 -12.30 -2.98 6.73
N GLN A 5 -11.93 -3.87 5.80
CA GLN A 5 -10.54 -4.12 5.45
C GLN A 5 -9.84 -2.87 4.91
N GLN A 6 -10.56 -2.10 4.08
CA GLN A 6 -10.06 -0.83 3.56
C GLN A 6 -9.79 0.16 4.70
N GLY A 7 -10.74 0.32 5.64
CA GLY A 7 -10.58 1.22 6.80
C GLY A 7 -9.39 0.85 7.69
N ILE A 8 -9.14 -0.45 7.89
CA ILE A 8 -7.96 -0.95 8.61
C ILE A 8 -6.67 -0.55 7.87
N LEU A 9 -6.59 -0.81 6.56
CA LEU A 9 -5.40 -0.49 5.77
C LEU A 9 -5.15 1.02 5.69
N GLU A 10 -6.21 1.83 5.56
CA GLU A 10 -6.12 3.29 5.61
C GLU A 10 -5.58 3.81 6.95
N THR A 11 -5.99 3.18 8.05
CA THR A 11 -5.48 3.50 9.39
C THR A 11 -3.99 3.19 9.50
N ILE A 12 -3.58 2.01 9.03
CA ILE A 12 -2.18 1.58 9.01
C ILE A 12 -1.33 2.50 8.12
N ALA A 13 -1.81 2.82 6.91
CA ALA A 13 -1.11 3.65 5.93
C ALA A 13 -0.83 5.09 6.41
N ARG A 14 -1.57 5.57 7.44
CA ARG A 14 -1.38 6.88 8.07
C ARG A 14 -0.70 6.82 9.44
N SER A 15 -0.43 5.63 9.97
CA SER A 15 0.15 5.47 11.30
C SER A 15 1.61 5.90 11.32
N ARG A 16 1.97 6.73 12.32
CA ARG A 16 3.37 7.13 12.60
C ARG A 16 4.08 6.18 13.56
N GLU A 17 3.33 5.28 14.20
CA GLU A 17 3.82 4.32 15.19
C GLU A 17 4.07 2.93 14.57
N ALA A 18 3.45 2.66 13.42
CA ALA A 18 3.67 1.42 12.68
C ALA A 18 5.05 1.41 12.00
N SER A 19 5.58 0.20 11.79
CA SER A 19 6.83 0.04 11.04
C SER A 19 6.66 0.53 9.60
N HIS A 20 7.74 1.11 9.06
CA HIS A 20 7.73 1.64 7.69
C HIS A 20 7.32 0.60 6.64
N SER A 21 7.77 -0.66 6.80
CA SER A 21 7.40 -1.76 5.90
C SER A 21 5.90 -2.06 5.93
N LEU A 22 5.25 -1.98 7.10
CA LEU A 22 3.83 -2.22 7.24
C LEU A 22 2.99 -1.07 6.65
N VAL A 23 3.39 0.17 6.93
CA VAL A 23 2.78 1.38 6.34
C VAL A 23 2.85 1.31 4.81
N GLN A 24 4.03 1.00 4.28
CA GLN A 24 4.26 0.88 2.85
C GLN A 24 3.43 -0.25 2.22
N ARG A 25 3.33 -1.41 2.87
CA ARG A 25 2.51 -2.53 2.36
C ARG A 25 1.03 -2.16 2.33
N ALA A 26 0.55 -1.42 3.33
CA ALA A 26 -0.83 -0.93 3.32
C ALA A 26 -1.10 0.05 2.17
N GLN A 27 -0.16 0.96 1.88
CA GLN A 27 -0.24 1.88 0.74
C GLN A 27 -0.24 1.13 -0.61
N ILE A 28 0.56 0.07 -0.74
CA ILE A 28 0.56 -0.81 -1.92
C ILE A 28 -0.81 -1.47 -2.09
N MET A 29 -1.36 -2.10 -1.04
CA MET A 29 -2.65 -2.80 -1.13
C MET A 29 -3.81 -1.85 -1.46
N LEU A 30 -3.82 -0.63 -0.90
CA LEU A 30 -4.82 0.40 -1.21
C LEU A 30 -4.73 0.84 -2.68
N SER A 31 -3.52 1.07 -3.19
CA SER A 31 -3.32 1.49 -4.58
C SER A 31 -3.69 0.37 -5.57
N ALA A 32 -3.32 -0.88 -5.26
CA ALA A 32 -3.71 -2.03 -6.06
C ALA A 32 -5.23 -2.22 -6.07
N HIS A 33 -5.91 -2.02 -4.93
CA HIS A 33 -7.36 -2.06 -4.89
C HIS A 33 -8.03 -0.95 -5.70
N ALA A 34 -7.41 0.23 -5.77
CA ALA A 34 -7.86 1.34 -6.61
C ALA A 34 -7.65 1.09 -8.12
N GLY A 35 -7.00 -0.01 -8.50
CA GLY A 35 -6.79 -0.41 -9.89
C GLY A 35 -5.41 -0.04 -10.45
N ASP A 36 -4.51 0.49 -9.63
CA ASP A 36 -3.14 0.79 -10.07
C ASP A 36 -2.35 -0.51 -10.28
N ASN A 37 -1.57 -0.58 -11.36
CA ASN A 37 -0.66 -1.70 -11.59
C ASN A 37 0.69 -1.51 -10.85
N ASN A 38 1.46 -2.58 -10.73
CA ASN A 38 2.70 -2.60 -9.94
C ASN A 38 3.70 -1.51 -10.35
N LYS A 39 3.82 -1.23 -11.64
CA LYS A 39 4.69 -0.18 -12.17
C LYS A 39 4.26 1.21 -11.69
N VAL A 40 2.97 1.52 -11.76
CA VAL A 40 2.41 2.81 -11.27
C VAL A 40 2.60 2.96 -9.77
N ILE A 41 2.33 1.89 -9.01
CA ILE A 41 2.51 1.88 -7.55
C ILE A 41 3.98 2.09 -7.18
N GLY A 42 4.90 1.39 -7.87
CA GLY A 42 6.33 1.52 -7.65
C GLY A 42 6.82 2.95 -7.87
N GLN A 43 6.40 3.58 -8.97
CA GLN A 43 6.72 4.98 -9.24
C GLN A 43 6.17 5.94 -8.17
N ARG A 44 4.91 5.77 -7.75
CA ARG A 44 4.26 6.64 -6.76
C ARG A 44 4.92 6.54 -5.38
N LEU A 45 5.31 5.34 -4.97
CA LEU A 45 5.87 5.08 -3.64
C LEU A 45 7.41 5.14 -3.63
N ALA A 46 8.04 5.51 -4.75
CA ALA A 46 9.49 5.45 -4.94
C ALA A 46 10.09 4.07 -4.60
N LEU A 47 9.39 3.01 -5.02
CA LEU A 47 9.79 1.62 -4.84
C LEU A 47 10.19 0.98 -6.16
N CYS A 48 11.14 0.05 -6.08
CA CYS A 48 11.39 -0.88 -7.17
C CYS A 48 10.13 -1.73 -7.40
N GLU A 49 9.82 -2.02 -8.66
CA GLU A 49 8.63 -2.80 -9.04
C GLU A 49 8.57 -4.17 -8.34
N GLU A 50 9.73 -4.81 -8.17
CA GLU A 50 9.92 -6.08 -7.42
C GLU A 50 9.51 -5.99 -5.94
N THR A 51 9.49 -4.79 -5.36
CA THR A 51 9.05 -4.57 -3.97
C THR A 51 7.52 -4.53 -3.87
N VAL A 52 6.84 -4.17 -4.97
CA VAL A 52 5.37 -4.09 -5.04
C VAL A 52 4.75 -5.47 -5.20
N GLY A 53 5.37 -6.33 -6.01
CA GLY A 53 4.92 -7.70 -6.27
C GLY A 53 5.96 -8.73 -5.84
N PHE A 54 5.63 -9.49 -4.81
CA PHE A 54 6.04 -10.90 -4.67
C PHE A 54 4.78 -11.74 -4.86
#